data_AF-A0A7H8K494-F1
#
_entry.id   AF-A0A7H8K494-F1
#
_cell.length_a   1.000
_cell.length_b   1.000
_cell.length_c   1.000
_cell.angle_alpha   90.00
_cell.angle_beta   90.00
_cell.angle_gamma   90.00
#
_symmetry.space_group_name_H-M   'P 1'
#
loop_
_entity.id
_entity.type
_entity.pdbx_description
1 polymer ?
#
loop_
_entity_poly.entity_id
_entity_poly.type
_entity_poly.pdbx_seq_one_letter_code
_entity_poly.pdbx_strand_id
1 'polypeptide(L)'
;MNSSPQWLSRYRRGQREQVWHELHQWGSAIRLHPELVEEAQSVCDEMARRARQNVEVVVARLTADGYRFHENDDEETPVSCPYAPPTAQADAYAGWLRDRFGAVPMTLCSWVRLVGDVWLVGTHPEWPTSASADPLVIELEGSRHPDGPSLRDYYDEEWADWQEEQATDEDPGVFVLPVAPDRLHKENTSGGGPYGFVLPDGCVDGLFVGETTTSFVAYLNQVFGSGGFPWPTGSEGEWQVKRSLAEGLLPL
;
A
#
# COMPACT_ATOMS: atom_id res chain seq x y z
N MET A 1 -15.98 -18.62 -29.48
CA MET A 1 -16.27 -17.37 -28.75
C MET A 1 -16.00 -17.68 -27.29
N ASN A 2 -14.79 -17.41 -26.80
CA ASN A 2 -14.54 -17.52 -25.37
C ASN A 2 -15.24 -16.36 -24.70
N SER A 3 -16.21 -16.67 -23.84
CA SER A 3 -16.84 -15.72 -22.93
C SER A 3 -15.74 -14.95 -22.18
N SER A 4 -15.86 -13.63 -22.06
CA SER A 4 -14.98 -12.84 -21.18
C SER A 4 -14.95 -13.48 -19.79
N PRO A 5 -13.79 -13.50 -19.11
CA PRO A 5 -13.59 -14.22 -17.86
C PRO A 5 -14.51 -13.77 -16.70
N GLN A 6 -15.19 -12.62 -16.84
CA GLN A 6 -16.11 -12.04 -15.86
C GLN A 6 -15.48 -11.86 -14.47
N TRP A 7 -14.19 -11.53 -14.42
CA TRP A 7 -13.39 -11.40 -13.21
C TRP A 7 -14.04 -10.46 -12.21
N LEU A 8 -14.48 -9.27 -12.63
CA LEU A 8 -15.12 -8.31 -11.71
C LEU A 8 -16.39 -8.87 -11.07
N SER A 9 -17.25 -9.52 -11.86
CA SER A 9 -18.50 -10.13 -11.37
C SER A 9 -18.23 -11.26 -10.38
N ARG A 10 -17.24 -12.10 -10.69
CA ARG A 10 -16.79 -13.20 -9.81
C ARG A 10 -16.16 -12.69 -8.52
N TYR A 11 -15.31 -11.68 -8.63
CA TYR A 11 -14.68 -10.98 -7.51
C TYR A 11 -15.72 -10.42 -6.54
N ARG A 12 -16.72 -9.70 -7.05
CA ARG A 12 -17.83 -9.15 -6.24
C ARG A 12 -18.69 -10.21 -5.56
N ARG A 13 -18.83 -11.38 -6.19
CA ARG A 13 -19.53 -12.56 -5.62
C ARG A 13 -18.68 -13.35 -4.62
N GLY A 14 -17.45 -12.91 -4.35
CA GLY A 14 -16.59 -13.48 -3.32
C GLY A 14 -15.55 -14.49 -3.81
N GLN A 15 -15.44 -14.73 -5.12
CA GLN A 15 -14.41 -15.61 -5.71
C GLN A 15 -13.05 -14.90 -5.82
N ARG A 16 -12.66 -14.11 -4.82
CA ARG A 16 -11.52 -13.20 -4.84
C ARG A 16 -10.19 -13.93 -5.03
N GLU A 17 -9.92 -14.95 -4.22
CA GLU A 17 -8.70 -15.77 -4.31
C GLU A 17 -8.52 -16.39 -5.70
N GLN A 18 -9.61 -16.92 -6.27
CA GLN A 18 -9.58 -17.53 -7.60
C GLN A 18 -9.32 -16.48 -8.69
N VAL A 19 -9.94 -15.31 -8.59
CA VAL A 19 -9.72 -14.21 -9.55
C VAL A 19 -8.28 -13.71 -9.47
N TRP A 20 -7.73 -13.49 -8.28
CA TRP A 20 -6.33 -13.07 -8.13
C TRP A 20 -5.37 -14.13 -8.64
N HIS A 21 -5.62 -15.41 -8.34
CA HIS A 21 -4.82 -16.49 -8.87
C HIS A 21 -4.79 -16.50 -10.40
N GLU A 22 -5.94 -16.33 -11.06
CA GLU A 22 -6.01 -16.23 -12.52
C GLU A 22 -5.26 -15.00 -13.05
N LEU A 23 -5.39 -13.84 -12.39
CA LEU A 23 -4.66 -12.61 -12.78
C LEU A 23 -3.14 -12.76 -12.61
N HIS A 24 -2.67 -13.44 -11.55
CA HIS A 24 -1.26 -13.75 -11.33
C HIS A 24 -0.72 -14.70 -12.40
N GLN A 25 -1.51 -15.67 -12.88
CA GLN A 25 -1.10 -16.56 -13.97
C GLN A 25 -0.85 -15.82 -15.29
N TRP A 26 -1.56 -14.71 -15.53
CA TRP A 26 -1.29 -13.86 -16.69
C TRP A 26 -0.01 -13.03 -16.55
N GLY A 27 0.33 -12.60 -15.33
CA GLY A 27 1.49 -11.74 -15.08
C GLY A 27 1.51 -10.51 -15.98
N SER A 28 2.68 -10.20 -16.55
CA SER A 28 2.84 -9.07 -17.47
C SER A 28 2.25 -9.32 -18.87
N ALA A 29 2.01 -10.57 -19.25
CA ALA A 29 1.48 -10.93 -20.58
C ALA A 29 0.07 -10.39 -20.81
N ILE A 30 -0.69 -10.09 -19.74
CA ILE A 30 -2.02 -9.49 -19.84
C ILE A 30 -2.02 -8.19 -20.66
N ARG A 31 -0.92 -7.44 -20.65
CA ARG A 31 -0.80 -6.16 -21.36
C ARG A 31 -0.85 -6.30 -22.89
N LEU A 32 -0.64 -7.51 -23.41
CA LEU A 32 -0.77 -7.83 -24.83
C LEU A 32 -2.24 -8.04 -25.25
N HIS A 33 -3.18 -8.06 -24.30
CA HIS A 33 -4.59 -8.37 -24.48
C HIS A 33 -5.48 -7.20 -24.00
N PRO A 34 -5.76 -6.19 -24.84
CA PRO A 34 -6.51 -4.98 -24.45
C PRO A 34 -7.85 -5.28 -23.77
N GLU A 35 -8.57 -6.29 -24.25
CA GLU A 35 -9.86 -6.71 -23.69
C GLU A 35 -9.75 -7.26 -22.27
N LEU A 36 -8.60 -7.85 -21.90
CA LEU A 36 -8.35 -8.37 -20.56
C LEU A 36 -7.79 -7.29 -19.63
N VAL A 37 -7.06 -6.31 -20.18
CA VAL A 37 -6.51 -5.18 -19.41
C VAL A 37 -7.62 -4.37 -18.75
N GLU A 38 -8.67 -4.00 -19.49
CA GLU A 38 -9.79 -3.23 -18.92
C GLU A 38 -10.50 -3.99 -17.80
N GLU A 39 -10.65 -5.30 -17.97
CA GLU A 39 -11.31 -6.16 -17.00
C GLU A 39 -10.47 -6.35 -15.74
N ALA A 40 -9.16 -6.59 -15.88
CA ALA A 40 -8.22 -6.65 -14.77
C ALA A 40 -8.12 -5.32 -14.03
N GLN A 41 -8.05 -4.20 -14.76
CA GLN A 41 -8.07 -2.87 -14.18
C GLN A 41 -9.33 -2.62 -13.34
N SER A 42 -10.48 -3.12 -13.81
CA SER A 42 -11.73 -3.02 -13.06
C SER A 42 -11.72 -3.81 -11.75
N VAL A 43 -11.02 -4.96 -11.70
CA VAL A 43 -10.79 -5.72 -10.46
C VAL A 43 -9.90 -4.95 -9.51
N CYS A 44 -8.79 -4.38 -10.00
CA CYS A 44 -7.90 -3.56 -9.19
C CYS A 44 -8.61 -2.32 -8.63
N ASP A 45 -9.48 -1.69 -9.42
CA ASP A 45 -10.29 -0.55 -8.98
C ASP A 45 -11.31 -0.95 -7.90
N GLU A 46 -11.95 -2.12 -8.03
CA GLU A 46 -12.85 -2.65 -7.00
C GLU A 46 -12.09 -3.00 -5.71
N MET A 47 -10.90 -3.59 -5.81
CA MET A 47 -10.02 -3.84 -4.67
C MET A 47 -9.65 -2.54 -3.97
N ALA A 48 -9.22 -1.52 -4.73
CA ALA A 48 -8.84 -0.23 -4.19
C ALA A 48 -10.02 0.47 -3.50
N ARG A 49 -11.24 0.40 -4.05
CA ARG A 49 -12.45 0.93 -3.37
C ARG A 49 -12.71 0.23 -2.03
N ARG A 50 -12.52 -1.09 -1.95
CA ARG A 50 -12.67 -1.85 -0.71
C ARG A 50 -11.57 -1.50 0.30
N ALA A 51 -10.33 -1.39 -0.16
CA ALA A 51 -9.19 -0.98 0.67
C ALA A 51 -9.41 0.43 1.24
N ARG A 52 -9.86 1.40 0.43
CA ARG A 52 -10.24 2.74 0.90
C ARG A 52 -11.31 2.67 1.98
N GLN A 53 -12.38 1.93 1.76
CA GLN A 53 -13.43 1.78 2.78
C GLN A 53 -12.85 1.20 4.09
N ASN A 54 -11.93 0.24 4.00
CA ASN A 54 -11.28 -0.31 5.18
C ASN A 54 -10.41 0.74 5.90
N VAL A 55 -9.63 1.53 5.15
CA VAL A 55 -8.82 2.63 5.70
C VAL A 55 -9.72 3.64 6.42
N GLU A 56 -10.79 4.10 5.78
CA GLU A 56 -11.74 5.05 6.36
C GLU A 56 -12.35 4.51 7.66
N VAL A 57 -12.72 3.22 7.69
CA VAL A 57 -13.27 2.56 8.89
C VAL A 57 -12.22 2.44 10.01
N VAL A 58 -11.00 2.00 9.69
CA VAL A 58 -9.92 1.85 10.68
C VAL A 58 -9.55 3.20 11.27
N VAL A 59 -9.37 4.23 10.45
CA VAL A 59 -9.06 5.60 10.92
C VAL A 59 -10.17 6.11 11.84
N ALA A 60 -11.44 5.97 11.42
CA ALA A 60 -12.57 6.43 12.24
C ALA A 60 -12.63 5.71 13.60
N ARG A 61 -12.35 4.40 13.64
CA ARG A 61 -12.32 3.62 14.89
C ARG A 61 -11.16 4.02 15.78
N LEU A 62 -9.95 4.11 15.24
CA LEU A 62 -8.77 4.57 15.97
C LEU A 62 -9.03 5.95 16.61
N THR A 63 -9.57 6.90 15.85
CA THR A 63 -9.92 8.22 16.40
C THR A 63 -10.96 8.12 17.52
N ALA A 64 -11.99 7.29 17.37
CA ALA A 64 -13.02 7.10 18.39
C ALA A 64 -12.48 6.46 19.69
N ASP A 65 -11.49 5.57 19.56
CA ASP A 65 -10.84 4.88 20.68
C ASP A 65 -9.75 5.72 21.36
N GLY A 66 -9.57 6.98 20.93
CA GLY A 66 -8.58 7.91 21.50
C GLY A 66 -7.16 7.67 21.02
N TYR A 67 -6.98 6.99 19.89
CA TYR A 67 -5.67 6.84 19.24
C TYR A 67 -5.11 8.20 18.86
N ARG A 68 -3.85 8.42 19.22
CA ARG A 68 -3.12 9.64 18.84
C ARG A 68 -2.19 9.31 17.68
N PHE A 69 -2.55 9.80 16.49
CA PHE A 69 -1.67 9.78 15.34
C PHE A 69 -0.53 10.77 15.52
N HIS A 70 0.68 10.37 15.13
CA HIS A 70 1.86 11.22 15.18
C HIS A 70 2.89 10.82 14.14
N GLU A 71 3.84 11.71 13.88
CA GLU A 71 5.05 11.39 13.14
C GLU A 71 5.93 10.43 13.96
N ASN A 72 6.82 9.74 13.27
CA ASN A 72 7.82 8.86 13.86
C ASN A 72 9.09 9.65 14.23
N ASP A 73 8.92 10.77 14.93
CA ASP A 73 10.00 11.61 15.48
C ASP A 73 10.06 11.52 17.02
N ASP A 74 11.12 12.08 17.61
CA ASP A 74 11.32 12.07 19.07
C ASP A 74 10.23 12.87 19.82
N GLU A 75 9.68 13.90 19.18
CA GLU A 75 8.60 14.73 19.74
C GLU A 75 7.22 14.08 19.62
N GLU A 76 7.10 12.99 18.86
CA GLU A 76 5.83 12.39 18.42
C GLU A 76 4.84 13.46 17.95
N THR A 77 5.29 14.26 16.98
CA THR A 77 4.56 15.43 16.46
C THR A 77 3.16 15.01 16.00
N PRO A 78 2.07 15.61 16.54
CA PRO A 78 0.71 15.18 16.22
C PRO A 78 0.37 15.29 14.73
N VAL A 79 -0.21 14.21 14.19
CA VAL A 79 -0.70 14.16 12.80
C VAL A 79 -2.21 14.42 12.79
N SER A 80 -2.61 15.52 12.15
CA SER A 80 -4.02 15.91 12.04
C SER A 80 -4.76 15.22 10.89
N CYS A 81 -4.03 14.71 9.90
CA CYS A 81 -4.56 14.09 8.69
C CYS A 81 -3.90 12.72 8.46
N PRO A 82 -4.24 11.66 9.22
CA PRO A 82 -3.66 10.32 9.05
C PRO A 82 -4.11 9.63 7.76
N TYR A 83 -5.12 10.17 7.08
CA TYR A 83 -5.60 9.69 5.79
C TYR A 83 -5.92 10.87 4.88
N ALA A 84 -5.25 10.93 3.73
CA ALA A 84 -5.50 11.91 2.69
C ALA A 84 -6.06 11.20 1.44
N PRO A 85 -7.31 11.46 1.03
CA PRO A 85 -7.88 10.84 -0.15
C PRO A 85 -7.17 11.32 -1.44
N PRO A 86 -7.33 10.61 -2.58
CA PRO A 86 -6.67 10.97 -3.83
C PRO A 86 -6.99 12.41 -4.25
N THR A 87 -5.97 13.11 -4.72
CA THR A 87 -6.15 14.49 -5.20
C THR A 87 -6.72 14.52 -6.62
N ALA A 88 -7.07 15.71 -7.11
CA ALA A 88 -7.42 15.89 -8.52
C ALA A 88 -6.27 15.55 -9.50
N GLN A 89 -5.04 15.39 -9.00
CA GLN A 89 -3.86 15.04 -9.78
C GLN A 89 -3.55 13.53 -9.78
N ALA A 90 -4.34 12.71 -9.10
CA ALA A 90 -4.04 11.29 -8.92
C ALA A 90 -3.92 10.51 -10.25
N ASP A 91 -4.77 10.80 -11.22
CA ASP A 91 -4.68 10.20 -12.55
C ASP A 91 -3.39 10.62 -13.28
N ALA A 92 -3.02 11.89 -13.18
CA ALA A 92 -1.78 12.41 -13.76
C ALA A 92 -0.55 11.83 -13.06
N TYR A 93 -0.62 11.63 -11.74
CA TYR A 93 0.43 11.00 -10.95
C TYR A 93 0.63 9.52 -11.34
N ALA A 94 -0.45 8.75 -11.48
CA ALA A 94 -0.38 7.38 -11.96
C ALA A 94 0.16 7.28 -13.40
N GLY A 95 -0.10 8.29 -14.25
CA GLY A 95 0.53 8.44 -15.56
C GLY A 95 2.04 8.68 -15.45
N TRP A 96 2.44 9.65 -14.63
CA TRP A 96 3.84 9.97 -14.37
C TRP A 96 4.64 8.75 -13.87
N LEU A 97 4.09 7.95 -12.94
CA LEU A 97 4.75 6.72 -12.48
C LEU A 97 5.09 5.79 -13.66
N ARG A 98 4.17 5.61 -14.62
CA ARG A 98 4.41 4.77 -15.80
C ARG A 98 5.41 5.39 -16.76
N ASP A 99 5.36 6.69 -16.95
CA ASP A 99 6.30 7.39 -17.83
C ASP A 99 7.72 7.37 -17.26
N ARG A 100 7.85 7.45 -15.93
CA ARG A 100 9.14 7.49 -15.23
C ARG A 100 9.77 6.12 -15.05
N PHE A 101 9.00 5.15 -14.55
CA PHE A 101 9.49 3.82 -14.18
C PHE A 101 9.21 2.74 -15.24
N GLY A 102 8.46 3.07 -16.30
CA GLY A 102 8.05 2.12 -17.32
C GLY A 102 6.83 1.31 -16.90
N ALA A 103 6.97 -0.02 -16.84
CA ALA A 103 5.86 -0.87 -16.45
C ALA A 103 5.58 -0.73 -14.94
N VAL A 104 4.33 -0.40 -14.58
CA VAL A 104 3.90 -0.24 -13.18
C VAL A 104 2.66 -1.11 -12.91
N PRO A 105 2.58 -1.81 -11.76
CA PRO A 105 1.45 -2.69 -11.46
C PRO A 105 0.10 -1.98 -11.47
N MET A 106 -0.93 -2.67 -11.94
CA MET A 106 -2.28 -2.11 -12.00
C MET A 106 -2.84 -1.83 -10.59
N THR A 107 -2.49 -2.64 -9.58
CA THR A 107 -2.89 -2.39 -8.19
C THR A 107 -2.29 -1.10 -7.63
N LEU A 108 -1.02 -0.80 -7.90
CA LEU A 108 -0.39 0.47 -7.52
C LEU A 108 -1.09 1.67 -8.17
N CYS A 109 -1.32 1.63 -9.50
CA CYS A 109 -2.06 2.70 -10.18
C CYS A 109 -3.49 2.87 -9.63
N SER A 110 -4.13 1.80 -9.16
CA SER A 110 -5.48 1.85 -8.57
C SER A 110 -5.45 2.42 -7.16
N TRP A 111 -4.42 2.11 -6.38
CA TRP A 111 -4.21 2.69 -5.06
C TRP A 111 -4.07 4.22 -5.15
N VAL A 112 -3.19 4.72 -6.02
CA VAL A 112 -3.01 6.17 -6.24
C VAL A 112 -4.36 6.84 -6.57
N ARG A 113 -5.08 6.31 -7.57
CA ARG A 113 -6.32 6.94 -8.07
C ARG A 113 -7.50 6.89 -7.12
N LEU A 114 -7.56 5.88 -6.24
CA LEU A 114 -8.80 5.57 -5.51
C LEU A 114 -8.64 5.53 -4.00
N VAL A 115 -7.44 5.31 -3.46
CA VAL A 115 -7.17 5.22 -2.02
C VAL A 115 -6.52 6.48 -1.50
N GLY A 116 -5.37 6.89 -2.05
CA GLY A 116 -4.59 8.05 -1.58
C GLY A 116 -3.53 7.67 -0.54
N ASP A 117 -3.09 8.66 0.25
CA ASP A 117 -2.01 8.50 1.22
C ASP A 117 -2.56 8.10 2.59
N VAL A 118 -1.90 7.13 3.23
CA VAL A 118 -2.30 6.55 4.52
C VAL A 118 -1.12 6.55 5.47
N TRP A 119 -1.35 7.03 6.69
CA TRP A 119 -0.38 7.06 7.78
C TRP A 119 -1.05 6.66 9.10
N LEU A 120 -0.93 5.38 9.47
CA LEU A 120 -1.51 4.86 10.72
C LEU A 120 -0.52 4.86 11.89
N VAL A 121 0.67 5.47 11.78
CA VAL A 121 1.60 5.54 12.91
C VAL A 121 1.00 6.38 14.04
N GLY A 122 1.14 5.86 15.25
CA GLY A 122 0.61 6.47 16.45
C GLY A 122 0.57 5.55 17.66
N THR A 123 -0.02 6.07 18.73
CA THR A 123 -0.11 5.40 20.03
C THR A 123 -1.55 5.23 20.48
N HIS A 124 -1.91 4.00 20.83
CA HIS A 124 -3.21 3.65 21.38
C HIS A 124 -3.19 3.70 22.92
N PRO A 125 -4.19 4.29 23.59
CA PRO A 125 -4.20 4.43 25.05
C PRO A 125 -4.20 3.08 25.79
N GLU A 126 -4.88 2.07 25.25
CA GLU A 126 -4.94 0.72 25.81
C GLU A 126 -3.92 -0.25 25.18
N TRP A 127 -3.11 0.22 24.22
CA TRP A 127 -2.12 -0.61 23.54
C TRP A 127 -0.83 0.19 23.28
N PRO A 128 0.05 0.31 24.30
CA PRO A 128 1.23 1.18 24.25
C PRO A 128 2.27 0.80 23.19
N THR A 129 2.25 -0.45 22.70
CA THR A 129 3.19 -0.94 21.68
C THR A 129 2.60 -0.88 20.27
N SER A 130 1.50 -0.15 20.04
CA SER A 130 0.85 -0.07 18.74
C SER A 130 1.76 0.42 17.62
N ALA A 131 2.71 1.32 17.90
CA ALA A 131 3.68 1.80 16.92
C ALA A 131 4.62 0.68 16.42
N SER A 132 5.00 -0.25 17.30
CA SER A 132 5.84 -1.43 16.99
C SER A 132 5.09 -2.51 16.21
N ALA A 133 3.77 -2.37 16.06
CA ALA A 133 2.89 -3.36 15.43
C ALA A 133 2.78 -3.21 13.91
N ASP A 134 3.73 -2.48 13.31
CA ASP A 134 3.85 -2.21 11.88
C ASP A 134 2.62 -1.54 11.25
N PRO A 135 2.11 -0.41 11.82
CA PRO A 135 0.93 0.26 11.28
C PRO A 135 1.00 0.48 9.77
N LEU A 136 -0.13 0.37 9.08
CA LEU A 136 -0.22 0.63 7.65
C LEU A 136 0.25 2.06 7.35
N VAL A 137 1.27 2.16 6.51
CA VAL A 137 1.70 3.40 5.89
C VAL A 137 1.84 3.10 4.40
N ILE A 138 1.23 3.92 3.56
CA ILE A 138 1.44 3.96 2.12
C ILE A 138 1.27 5.42 1.69
N GLU A 139 2.38 6.07 1.37
CA GLU A 139 2.42 7.45 0.89
C GLU A 139 3.04 7.46 -0.51
N LEU A 140 2.35 8.13 -1.44
CA LEU A 140 2.71 8.19 -2.85
C LEU A 140 2.63 9.63 -3.37
N GLU A 141 1.50 10.31 -3.17
CA GLU A 141 1.35 11.68 -3.66
C GLU A 141 1.99 12.73 -2.75
N GLY A 142 2.18 12.40 -1.47
CA GLY A 142 2.69 13.34 -0.47
C GLY A 142 1.63 14.37 -0.06
N SER A 143 0.36 14.07 -0.34
CA SER A 143 -0.79 14.95 -0.12
C SER A 143 -1.04 15.26 1.36
N ARG A 144 -0.50 14.44 2.26
CA ARG A 144 -0.48 14.69 3.72
C ARG A 144 0.43 15.87 4.10
N HIS A 145 1.45 16.15 3.28
CA HIS A 145 2.47 17.17 3.49
C HIS A 145 2.55 18.15 2.30
N PRO A 146 1.51 18.97 2.06
CA PRO A 146 1.46 19.84 0.88
C PRO A 146 2.57 20.91 0.86
N ASP A 147 3.10 21.27 2.03
CA ASP A 147 4.22 22.21 2.19
C ASP A 147 5.58 21.50 2.31
N GLY A 148 5.59 20.15 2.26
CA GLY A 148 6.78 19.32 2.32
C GLY A 148 7.51 19.19 0.99
N PRO A 149 8.66 18.49 0.97
CA PRO A 149 9.34 18.16 -0.28
C PRO A 149 8.44 17.30 -1.17
N SER A 150 8.57 17.52 -2.49
CA SER A 150 7.85 16.75 -3.50
C SER A 150 8.27 15.28 -3.44
N LEU A 151 7.32 14.36 -3.21
CA LEU A 151 7.60 12.93 -3.30
C LEU A 151 8.03 12.51 -4.72
N ARG A 152 7.64 13.26 -5.75
CA ARG A 152 8.15 12.99 -7.11
C ARG A 152 9.64 13.25 -7.22
N ASP A 153 10.11 14.34 -6.59
CA ASP A 153 11.52 14.72 -6.64
C ASP A 153 12.34 13.70 -5.85
N TYR A 154 11.83 13.30 -4.68
CA TYR A 154 12.39 12.19 -3.89
C TYR A 154 12.50 10.90 -4.70
N TYR A 155 11.44 10.48 -5.38
CA TYR A 155 11.45 9.28 -6.22
C TYR A 155 12.34 9.41 -7.46
N ASP A 156 12.49 10.62 -8.02
CA ASP A 156 13.39 10.88 -9.13
C ASP A 156 14.86 10.75 -8.70
N GLU A 157 15.20 11.19 -7.49
CA GLU A 157 16.51 11.03 -6.86
C GLU A 157 16.81 9.56 -6.57
N GLU A 158 15.93 8.85 -5.86
CA GLU A 158 16.09 7.42 -5.55
C GLU A 158 16.27 6.57 -6.83
N TRP A 159 15.53 6.90 -7.88
CA TRP A 159 15.67 6.22 -9.17
C TRP A 159 17.02 6.51 -9.84
N ALA A 160 17.48 7.76 -9.80
CA ALA A 160 18.76 8.14 -10.38
C ALA A 160 19.91 7.44 -9.67
N ASP A 161 19.89 7.42 -8.33
CA ASP A 161 20.88 6.75 -7.50
C ASP A 161 20.94 5.25 -7.84
N TRP A 162 19.79 4.58 -7.90
CA TRP A 162 19.74 3.18 -8.32
C TRP A 162 20.25 2.95 -9.75
N GLN A 163 20.00 3.87 -10.69
CA GLN A 163 20.53 3.76 -12.05
C GLN A 163 22.07 3.91 -12.10
N GLU A 164 22.65 4.73 -11.23
CA GLU A 164 24.11 4.87 -11.09
C GLU A 164 24.73 3.62 -10.48
N GLU A 165 24.11 3.05 -9.44
CA GLU A 165 24.49 1.75 -8.87
C GLU A 165 24.40 0.65 -9.93
N GLN A 166 23.31 0.60 -10.70
CA GLN A 166 23.14 -0.35 -11.82
C GLN A 166 24.24 -0.27 -12.88
N ALA A 167 24.82 0.91 -13.09
CA ALA A 167 25.89 1.10 -14.07
C ALA A 167 27.27 0.72 -13.52
N THR A 168 27.43 0.61 -12.21
CA THR A 168 28.74 0.51 -11.53
C THR A 168 28.92 -0.77 -10.72
N ASP A 169 27.85 -1.39 -10.23
CA ASP A 169 27.85 -2.65 -9.48
C ASP A 169 27.60 -3.87 -10.40
N GLU A 170 28.19 -5.01 -10.06
CA GLU A 170 27.95 -6.29 -10.74
C GLU A 170 26.63 -6.96 -10.30
N ASP A 171 26.10 -6.64 -9.11
CA ASP A 171 24.79 -7.11 -8.62
C ASP A 171 23.98 -6.01 -7.91
N PRO A 172 23.50 -5.00 -8.66
CA PRO A 172 22.79 -3.82 -8.15
C PRO A 172 21.37 -4.08 -7.60
N GLY A 173 20.92 -5.34 -7.58
CA GLY A 173 19.58 -5.70 -7.14
C GLY A 173 18.44 -5.11 -7.99
N VAL A 174 17.24 -5.05 -7.42
CA VAL A 174 16.04 -4.49 -8.07
C VAL A 174 15.66 -3.17 -7.41
N PHE A 175 15.14 -2.23 -8.19
CA PHE A 175 14.62 -0.98 -7.63
C PHE A 175 13.33 -1.24 -6.86
N VAL A 176 13.23 -0.67 -5.66
CA VAL A 176 12.05 -0.71 -4.81
C VAL A 176 11.56 0.71 -4.63
N LEU A 177 10.41 1.06 -5.21
CA LEU A 177 9.78 2.36 -5.02
C LEU A 177 9.34 2.50 -3.55
N PRO A 178 9.96 3.37 -2.74
CA PRO A 178 9.71 3.45 -1.32
C PRO A 178 8.38 4.16 -1.03
N VAL A 179 7.38 3.43 -0.52
CA VAL A 179 6.05 3.99 -0.21
C VAL A 179 5.74 3.99 1.27
N ALA A 180 6.59 3.34 2.08
CA ALA A 180 6.43 3.31 3.53
C ALA A 180 7.78 3.12 4.21
N PRO A 181 7.97 3.69 5.42
CA PRO A 181 9.06 3.27 6.29
C PRO A 181 8.92 1.78 6.65
N ASP A 182 10.02 1.14 7.06
CA ASP A 182 9.92 -0.18 7.67
C ASP A 182 9.31 -0.13 9.08
N ARG A 183 9.03 -1.30 9.65
CA ARG A 183 8.44 -1.44 10.99
C ARG A 183 9.25 -0.76 12.11
N LEU A 184 10.58 -0.83 12.09
CA LEU A 184 11.42 -0.21 13.11
C LEU A 184 11.38 1.32 12.98
N HIS A 185 11.46 1.83 11.74
CA HIS A 185 11.36 3.28 11.51
C HIS A 185 9.98 3.82 11.90
N LYS A 186 8.89 3.05 11.76
CA LYS A 186 7.55 3.44 12.24
C LYS A 186 7.46 3.62 13.76
N GLU A 187 8.31 2.93 14.53
CA GLU A 187 8.46 3.13 15.98
C GLU A 187 9.61 4.07 16.36
N ASN A 188 10.05 4.91 15.41
CA ASN A 188 11.18 5.85 15.58
C ASN A 188 12.48 5.13 16.03
N THR A 189 12.71 3.93 15.50
CA THR A 189 13.95 3.19 15.69
C THR A 189 14.66 3.05 14.35
N SER A 190 15.98 3.25 14.34
CA SER A 190 16.77 3.05 13.12
C SER A 190 16.59 1.63 12.60
N GLY A 191 16.04 1.53 11.39
CA GLY A 191 15.57 0.29 10.79
C GLY A 191 16.37 -0.19 9.59
N GLY A 192 15.69 -0.98 8.75
CA GLY A 192 16.17 -1.47 7.47
C GLY A 192 15.79 -0.56 6.30
N GLY A 193 15.71 -1.16 5.11
CA GLY A 193 15.22 -0.47 3.92
C GLY A 193 13.70 -0.27 3.96
N PRO A 194 13.18 0.77 3.29
CA PRO A 194 11.75 1.06 3.25
C PRO A 194 10.95 -0.06 2.58
N TYR A 195 9.65 -0.11 2.87
CA TYR A 195 8.72 -0.97 2.14
C TYR A 195 8.28 -0.31 0.85
N GLY A 196 8.01 -1.13 -0.16
CA GLY A 196 7.82 -0.59 -1.49
C GLY A 196 7.43 -1.58 -2.56
N PHE A 197 7.28 -1.07 -3.77
CA PHE A 197 6.99 -1.87 -4.96
C PHE A 197 8.25 -2.14 -5.75
N VAL A 198 8.47 -3.38 -6.15
CA VAL A 198 9.53 -3.67 -7.12
C VAL A 198 9.14 -3.10 -8.47
N LEU A 199 9.98 -2.25 -9.07
CA LEU A 199 9.76 -1.68 -10.40
C LEU A 199 11.00 -1.84 -11.29
N PRO A 200 10.82 -1.90 -12.62
CA PRO A 200 9.55 -1.98 -13.36
C PRO A 200 8.82 -3.32 -13.16
N ASP A 201 7.50 -3.27 -13.02
CA ASP A 201 6.64 -4.46 -12.92
C ASP A 201 5.37 -4.30 -13.77
N GLY A 202 5.24 -5.19 -14.78
CA GLY A 202 4.12 -5.21 -15.70
C GLY A 202 2.91 -6.00 -15.21
N CYS A 203 2.95 -6.62 -14.04
CA CYS A 203 1.88 -7.47 -13.54
C CYS A 203 0.61 -6.68 -13.17
N VAL A 204 -0.48 -7.42 -12.96
CA VAL A 204 -1.74 -6.85 -12.46
C VAL A 204 -1.58 -6.45 -10.99
N ASP A 205 -1.13 -7.40 -10.17
CA ASP A 205 -0.82 -7.22 -8.76
C ASP A 205 0.70 -7.08 -8.60
N GLY A 206 1.14 -6.02 -7.91
CA GLY A 206 2.55 -5.70 -7.78
C GLY A 206 3.26 -6.57 -6.75
N LEU A 207 4.53 -6.86 -7.01
CA LEU A 207 5.42 -7.42 -6.01
C LEU A 207 5.77 -6.34 -4.96
N PHE A 208 5.40 -6.59 -3.71
CA PHE A 208 5.55 -5.67 -2.59
C PHE A 208 6.61 -6.20 -1.63
N VAL A 209 7.63 -5.38 -1.37
CA VAL A 209 8.69 -5.64 -0.40
C VAL A 209 8.26 -5.05 0.94
N GLY A 210 8.03 -5.92 1.92
CA GLY A 210 7.83 -5.57 3.33
C GLY A 210 8.77 -6.38 4.23
N GLU A 211 8.34 -6.76 5.44
CA GLU A 211 9.05 -7.79 6.25
C GLU A 211 9.26 -9.11 5.48
N THR A 212 8.34 -9.43 4.58
CA THR A 212 8.47 -10.52 3.64
C THR A 212 7.93 -10.08 2.30
N THR A 213 8.68 -10.33 1.23
CA THR A 213 8.24 -10.02 -0.14
C THR A 213 7.04 -10.88 -0.51
N THR A 214 5.95 -10.23 -0.91
CA THR A 214 4.67 -10.88 -1.26
C THR A 214 3.92 -10.06 -2.31
N SER A 215 2.74 -10.51 -2.74
CA SER A 215 1.88 -9.69 -3.60
C SER A 215 1.22 -8.57 -2.79
N PHE A 216 1.01 -7.41 -3.39
CA PHE A 216 0.45 -6.27 -2.68
C PHE A 216 -0.93 -6.55 -2.10
N VAL A 217 -1.79 -7.27 -2.83
CA VAL A 217 -3.10 -7.69 -2.30
C VAL A 217 -2.97 -8.64 -1.11
N ALA A 218 -2.01 -9.57 -1.13
CA ALA A 218 -1.77 -10.47 0.00
C ALA A 218 -1.29 -9.69 1.24
N TYR A 219 -0.38 -8.73 1.05
CA TYR A 219 0.06 -7.80 2.09
C TYR A 219 -1.13 -7.06 2.70
N LEU A 220 -1.98 -6.43 1.88
CA LEU A 220 -3.15 -5.69 2.37
C LEU A 220 -4.16 -6.58 3.10
N ASN A 221 -4.41 -7.81 2.62
CA ASN A 221 -5.28 -8.75 3.31
C ASN A 221 -4.74 -9.12 4.70
N GLN A 222 -3.43 -9.26 4.87
CA GLN A 222 -2.81 -9.47 6.19
C GLN A 222 -2.96 -8.24 7.08
N VAL A 223 -2.69 -7.04 6.55
CA VAL A 223 -2.80 -5.77 7.27
C VAL A 223 -4.24 -5.55 7.74
N PHE A 224 -5.23 -5.62 6.86
CA PHE A 224 -6.64 -5.41 7.22
C PHE A 224 -7.19 -6.55 8.08
N GLY A 225 -6.76 -7.79 7.86
CA GLY A 225 -7.08 -8.90 8.77
C GLY A 225 -6.58 -8.68 10.21
N SER A 226 -5.60 -7.80 10.38
CA SER A 226 -5.02 -7.39 11.66
C SER A 226 -5.42 -5.97 12.09
N GLY A 227 -6.46 -5.39 11.47
CA GLY A 227 -6.98 -4.06 11.83
C GLY A 227 -6.07 -2.89 11.47
N GLY A 228 -5.12 -3.09 10.55
CA GLY A 228 -4.12 -2.09 10.18
C GLY A 228 -2.72 -2.33 10.77
N PHE A 229 -2.56 -3.35 11.61
CA PHE A 229 -1.32 -3.60 12.37
C PHE A 229 -0.90 -5.08 12.28
N PRO A 230 -0.23 -5.51 11.20
CA PRO A 230 0.06 -6.92 10.92
C PRO A 230 1.05 -7.56 11.89
N TRP A 231 1.90 -6.79 12.58
CA TRP A 231 2.95 -7.36 13.42
C TRP A 231 2.46 -7.61 14.85
N PRO A 232 2.76 -8.79 15.44
CA PRO A 232 2.45 -9.07 16.84
C PRO A 232 3.46 -8.40 17.79
N THR A 233 2.97 -7.74 18.84
CA THR A 233 3.84 -7.11 19.86
C THR A 233 3.80 -7.85 21.20
N GLY A 234 2.77 -8.67 21.42
CA GLY A 234 2.65 -9.52 22.60
C GLY A 234 2.15 -8.80 23.85
N SER A 235 1.71 -7.55 23.73
CA SER A 235 1.15 -6.78 24.84
C SER A 235 -0.28 -7.19 25.20
N GLU A 236 -0.62 -7.09 26.48
CA GLU A 236 -2.01 -7.19 26.94
C GLU A 236 -2.87 -6.13 26.23
N GLY A 237 -4.04 -6.51 25.72
CA GLY A 237 -4.94 -5.61 24.98
C GLY A 237 -4.79 -5.61 23.46
N GLU A 238 -3.61 -5.96 22.91
CA GLU A 238 -3.33 -5.98 21.47
C GLU A 238 -4.43 -6.71 20.69
N TRP A 239 -4.71 -7.96 21.08
CA TRP A 239 -5.64 -8.82 20.35
C TRP A 239 -7.06 -8.24 20.31
N GLN A 240 -7.50 -7.62 21.41
CA GLN A 240 -8.85 -7.05 21.51
C GLN A 240 -8.98 -5.82 20.62
N VAL A 241 -7.98 -4.95 20.62
CA VAL A 241 -7.91 -3.75 19.77
C VAL A 241 -7.88 -4.15 18.30
N LYS A 242 -6.94 -5.00 17.88
CA LYS A 242 -6.82 -5.46 16.47
C LYS A 242 -8.10 -6.14 15.98
N ARG A 243 -8.74 -6.96 16.83
CA ARG A 243 -10.00 -7.61 16.48
C ARG A 243 -11.14 -6.61 16.29
N SER A 244 -11.26 -5.61 17.18
CA SER A 244 -12.25 -4.54 17.05
C SER A 244 -12.04 -3.74 15.76
N LEU A 245 -10.79 -3.39 15.46
CA LEU A 245 -10.42 -2.66 14.25
C LEU A 245 -10.70 -3.46 12.97
N ALA A 246 -10.45 -4.77 12.98
CA ALA A 246 -10.67 -5.65 11.83
C ALA A 246 -12.15 -6.03 11.60
N GLU A 247 -13.02 -5.81 12.59
CA GLU A 247 -14.40 -6.31 12.52
C GLU A 247 -15.18 -5.69 11.35
N GLY A 248 -15.69 -6.53 10.45
CA GLY A 248 -16.49 -6.08 9.30
C GLY A 248 -15.69 -5.40 8.19
N LEU A 249 -14.35 -5.41 8.24
CA LEU A 249 -13.53 -4.97 7.10
C LEU A 249 -13.73 -5.91 5.90
N LEU A 250 -13.65 -5.32 4.70
CA LEU A 250 -13.89 -6.00 3.45
C LEU A 250 -12.64 -6.79 3.00
N PRO A 251 -12.78 -8.08 2.66
CA PRO A 251 -11.68 -8.84 2.06
C PRO A 251 -11.40 -8.35 0.64
N LEU A 252 -10.12 -8.41 0.29
CA LEU A 252 -9.56 -7.95 -0.99
C LEU A 252 -9.23 -9.12 -1.92
#